data_AF-A0A967BMW7-F1
#
_entry.id   AF-A0A967BMW7-F1
#
_cell.length_a   1.000
_cell.length_b   1.000
_cell.length_c   1.000
_cell.angle_alpha   90.00
_cell.angle_beta   90.00
_cell.angle_gamma   90.00
#
_symmetry.space_group_name_H-M   'P 1'
#
loop_
_entity.id
_entity.type
_entity.pdbx_description
1 polymer ?
#
loop_
_entity_poly.entity_id
_entity_poly.type
_entity_poly.pdbx_seq_one_letter_code
_entity_poly.pdbx_strand_id
1 'polypeptide(L)'
;IDGLTITKMYPKTTRSANHLYLLRYDKNKFNGIHRDKFFKAMQAEGVYTYASYNPLYRERLFSIDSKEYPWLAGINYKDMNFPVTEKLCMEEAVWLKQNHLLGTKDDINDIIMAFKKVTTVMKKDPSIF
;
A
#
# COMPACT_ATOMS: atom_id res chain seq x y z
N ILE A 1 6.18 -13.36 2.41
CA ILE A 1 5.93 -13.98 1.09
C ILE A 1 6.91 -13.33 0.13
N ASP A 2 7.69 -14.08 -0.67
CA ASP A 2 8.61 -13.44 -1.63
C ASP A 2 7.83 -12.54 -2.60
N GLY A 3 8.14 -11.24 -2.62
CA GLY A 3 7.36 -10.19 -3.29
C GLY A 3 6.50 -9.30 -2.37
N LEU A 4 6.33 -9.68 -1.10
CA LEU A 4 5.65 -8.87 -0.08
C LEU A 4 6.53 -8.72 1.16
N THR A 5 6.92 -7.48 1.46
CA THR A 5 7.84 -7.16 2.57
C THR A 5 7.14 -6.29 3.61
N ILE A 6 7.30 -6.61 4.88
CA ILE A 6 6.79 -5.78 5.99
C ILE A 6 7.63 -4.51 6.18
N THR A 7 7.02 -3.46 6.72
CA THR A 7 7.77 -2.28 7.17
C THR A 7 8.60 -2.61 8.40
N LYS A 8 9.87 -2.18 8.42
CA LYS A 8 10.72 -2.29 9.61
C LYS A 8 10.30 -1.25 10.65
N MET A 9 10.22 -1.66 11.91
CA MET A 9 10.08 -0.73 13.02
C MET A 9 11.46 -0.18 13.41
N TYR A 10 11.47 1.01 13.99
CA TYR A 10 12.67 1.58 14.59
C TYR A 10 13.16 0.66 15.73
N PRO A 11 14.47 0.36 15.85
CA PRO A 11 14.95 -0.64 16.82
C PRO A 11 14.60 -0.37 18.30
N LYS A 12 14.32 0.89 18.66
CA LYS A 12 13.92 1.25 20.04
C LYS A 12 12.41 1.25 20.26
N THR A 13 11.61 0.86 19.27
CA THR A 13 10.15 0.75 19.42
C THR A 13 9.82 -0.40 20.36
N THR A 14 9.23 -0.09 21.52
CA THR A 14 8.77 -1.09 22.50
C THR A 14 7.34 -1.55 22.26
N ARG A 15 6.53 -0.71 21.60
CA ARG A 15 5.13 -0.99 21.22
C ARG A 15 4.74 -0.16 20.01
N SER A 16 3.89 -0.72 19.14
CA SER A 16 3.35 -0.03 17.96
C SER A 16 1.82 -0.11 17.94
N ALA A 17 1.17 0.96 17.53
CA ALA A 17 -0.25 0.96 17.22
C ALA A 17 -0.43 0.68 15.73
N ASN A 18 -1.08 -0.45 15.40
CA ASN A 18 -1.30 -0.87 14.02
C ASN A 18 -2.65 -0.36 13.51
N HIS A 19 -2.81 0.96 13.34
CA HIS A 19 -3.96 1.48 12.58
C HIS A 19 -4.00 0.90 11.17
N LEU A 20 -2.81 0.77 10.57
CA LEU A 20 -2.57 0.08 9.31
C LEU A 20 -1.43 -0.91 9.51
N TYR A 21 -1.61 -2.14 9.05
CA TYR A 21 -0.52 -3.09 8.88
C TYR A 21 0.00 -2.97 7.44
N LEU A 22 1.26 -2.56 7.31
CA LEU A 22 1.84 -2.09 6.07
C LEU A 22 2.74 -3.14 5.42
N LEU A 23 2.49 -3.40 4.14
CA LEU A 23 3.30 -4.25 3.28
C LEU A 23 3.78 -3.43 2.06
N ARG A 24 4.95 -3.81 1.53
CA ARG A 24 5.48 -3.36 0.24
C ARG A 24 5.41 -4.49 -0.76
N TYR A 25 4.72 -4.23 -1.86
CA TYR A 25 4.54 -5.09 -3.03
C TYR A 25 5.66 -4.85 -4.04
N ASP A 26 6.30 -5.93 -4.50
CA ASP A 26 7.28 -5.91 -5.57
C ASP A 26 6.71 -6.60 -6.81
N LYS A 27 6.23 -5.80 -7.77
CA LYS A 27 5.64 -6.31 -9.02
C LYS A 27 6.59 -7.21 -9.81
N ASN A 28 7.91 -7.04 -9.67
CA ASN A 28 8.89 -7.88 -10.37
C ASN A 28 8.85 -9.34 -9.88
N LYS A 29 8.36 -9.57 -8.66
CA LYS A 29 8.14 -10.92 -8.12
C LYS A 29 6.81 -11.53 -8.57
N PHE A 30 5.99 -10.79 -9.30
CA PHE A 30 4.64 -11.18 -9.71
C PHE A 30 4.42 -10.90 -11.20
N ASN A 31 5.43 -11.23 -12.04
CA ASN A 31 5.32 -11.12 -13.50
C ASN A 31 4.94 -9.70 -14.01
N GLY A 32 5.32 -8.66 -13.26
CA GLY A 32 5.00 -7.27 -13.60
C GLY A 32 3.56 -6.86 -13.34
N ILE A 33 2.72 -7.75 -12.78
CA ILE A 33 1.32 -7.45 -12.46
C ILE A 33 1.25 -6.30 -11.46
N HIS A 34 0.39 -5.31 -11.75
CA HIS A 34 0.19 -4.18 -10.86
C HIS A 34 -0.54 -4.60 -9.57
N ARG A 35 -0.19 -3.98 -8.43
CA ARG A 35 -0.81 -4.30 -7.12
C ARG A 35 -2.34 -4.14 -7.11
N ASP A 36 -2.91 -3.33 -7.99
CA ASP A 36 -4.37 -3.14 -8.04
C ASP A 36 -5.10 -4.40 -8.50
N LYS A 37 -4.46 -5.23 -9.35
CA LYS A 37 -4.98 -6.55 -9.71
C LYS A 37 -4.88 -7.52 -8.53
N PHE A 38 -3.78 -7.45 -7.77
CA PHE A 38 -3.65 -8.16 -6.50
C PHE A 38 -4.78 -7.78 -5.53
N PHE A 39 -5.12 -6.49 -5.41
CA PHE A 39 -6.23 -6.04 -4.55
C PHE A 39 -7.57 -6.63 -4.96
N LYS A 40 -7.88 -6.65 -6.25
CA LYS A 40 -9.12 -7.25 -6.77
C LYS A 40 -9.20 -8.74 -6.45
N ALA A 41 -8.08 -9.47 -6.61
CA ALA A 41 -8.03 -10.89 -6.30
C ALA A 41 -8.13 -11.18 -4.80
N MET A 42 -7.45 -10.40 -3.95
CA MET A 42 -7.59 -10.50 -2.50
C MET A 42 -9.03 -10.24 -2.04
N GLN A 43 -9.68 -9.23 -2.62
CA GLN A 43 -11.08 -8.92 -2.34
C GLN A 43 -12.02 -10.07 -2.74
N ALA A 44 -11.73 -10.77 -3.85
CA ALA A 44 -12.48 -11.95 -4.27
C ALA A 44 -12.33 -13.14 -3.29
N GLU A 45 -11.21 -13.23 -2.57
CA GLU A 45 -11.02 -14.16 -1.44
C GLU A 45 -11.64 -13.66 -0.12
N GLY A 46 -12.33 -12.51 -0.13
CA GLY A 46 -12.98 -11.92 1.05
C GLY A 46 -12.06 -11.08 1.95
N VAL A 47 -10.79 -10.91 1.57
CA VAL A 47 -9.80 -10.15 2.37
C VAL A 47 -9.49 -8.83 1.69
N TYR A 48 -9.94 -7.74 2.30
CA TYR A 48 -9.78 -6.41 1.70
C TYR A 48 -8.38 -5.84 1.97
N THR A 49 -7.67 -5.52 0.89
CA THR A 49 -6.39 -4.81 0.90
C THR A 49 -6.53 -3.44 0.23
N TYR A 50 -5.83 -2.44 0.74
CA TYR A 50 -6.00 -1.06 0.31
C TYR A 50 -4.70 -0.46 -0.21
N ALA A 51 -4.80 0.44 -1.18
CA ALA A 51 -3.72 1.34 -1.55
C ALA A 51 -3.40 2.31 -0.39
N SER A 52 -2.24 2.96 -0.47
CA SER A 52 -1.99 4.12 0.37
C SER A 52 -2.72 5.37 -0.11
N TYR A 53 -2.52 6.48 0.60
CA TYR A 53 -2.83 7.80 0.08
C TYR A 53 -2.02 8.12 -1.19
N ASN A 54 -2.51 9.06 -1.98
CA ASN A 54 -1.72 9.66 -3.04
C ASN A 54 -0.67 10.62 -2.45
N PRO A 55 0.41 10.94 -3.20
CA PRO A 55 1.29 12.02 -2.83
C PRO A 55 0.49 13.32 -2.67
N LEU A 56 0.68 14.01 -1.53
CA LEU A 56 -0.19 15.11 -1.11
C LEU A 56 -0.30 16.23 -2.14
N TYR A 57 0.80 16.55 -2.83
CA TYR A 57 0.86 17.58 -3.88
C TYR A 57 0.10 17.22 -5.16
N ARG A 58 -0.36 15.98 -5.30
CA ARG A 58 -1.23 15.52 -6.39
C ARG A 58 -2.71 15.54 -6.02
N GLU A 59 -3.03 15.70 -4.73
CA GLU A 59 -4.41 15.76 -4.26
C GLU A 59 -5.02 17.13 -4.57
N ARG A 60 -6.16 17.13 -5.28
CA ARG A 60 -6.81 18.38 -5.72
C ARG A 60 -7.24 19.28 -4.58
N LEU A 61 -7.49 18.70 -3.40
CA LEU A 61 -7.85 19.42 -2.19
C LEU A 61 -6.72 20.32 -1.68
N PHE A 62 -5.46 19.97 -1.97
CA PHE A 62 -4.29 20.70 -1.49
C PHE A 62 -3.71 21.55 -2.64
N SER A 63 -4.32 22.71 -2.86
CA SER A 63 -3.80 23.74 -3.76
C SER A 63 -3.22 24.91 -2.97
N ILE A 64 -2.09 25.44 -3.42
CA ILE A 64 -1.53 26.68 -2.86
C ILE A 64 -2.15 27.88 -3.58
N ASP A 65 -2.79 28.76 -2.83
CA ASP A 65 -3.05 30.14 -3.24
C ASP A 65 -2.02 31.06 -2.60
N SER A 66 -1.21 31.74 -3.41
CA SER A 66 -0.19 32.67 -2.93
C SER A 66 -0.77 33.91 -2.23
N LYS A 67 -2.06 34.21 -2.42
CA LYS A 67 -2.76 35.28 -1.70
C LYS A 67 -3.08 34.88 -0.26
N GLU A 68 -3.49 33.62 -0.05
CA GLU A 68 -3.76 33.09 1.29
C GLU A 68 -2.49 32.67 2.01
N TYR A 69 -1.48 32.21 1.27
CA TYR A 69 -0.21 31.72 1.80
C TYR A 69 0.99 32.47 1.20
N PRO A 70 1.20 33.77 1.51
CA PRO A 70 2.29 34.57 0.94
C PRO A 70 3.69 34.01 1.22
N TRP A 71 3.88 33.28 2.32
CA TRP A 71 5.16 32.63 2.66
C TRP A 71 5.52 31.45 1.73
N LEU A 72 4.58 31.01 0.88
CA LEU A 72 4.81 30.00 -0.15
C LEU A 72 4.92 30.61 -1.56
N ALA A 73 5.02 31.94 -1.66
CA ALA A 73 5.20 32.62 -2.94
C ALA A 73 6.42 32.07 -3.69
N GLY A 74 6.25 31.75 -4.98
CA GLY A 74 7.28 31.16 -5.83
C GLY A 74 7.43 29.65 -5.72
N ILE A 75 6.73 28.98 -4.79
CA ILE A 75 6.71 27.52 -4.71
C ILE A 75 5.68 26.96 -5.69
N ASN A 76 6.14 26.17 -6.65
CA ASN A 76 5.25 25.41 -7.51
C ASN A 76 4.96 24.04 -6.89
N TYR A 77 3.92 24.00 -6.06
CA TYR A 77 3.55 22.80 -5.29
C TYR A 77 3.17 21.61 -6.18
N LYS A 78 2.43 21.86 -7.27
CA LYS A 78 1.94 20.80 -8.15
C LYS A 78 3.07 20.09 -8.90
N ASP A 79 4.16 20.81 -9.15
CA ASP A 79 5.32 20.31 -9.89
C ASP A 79 6.40 19.72 -8.96
N MET A 80 6.12 19.59 -7.67
CA MET A 80 7.00 18.86 -6.76
C MET A 80 7.16 17.40 -7.23
N ASN A 81 8.37 16.86 -7.07
CA ASN A 81 8.71 15.50 -7.48
C ASN A 81 9.40 14.77 -6.33
N PHE A 82 8.73 13.74 -5.82
CA PHE A 82 9.25 12.90 -4.74
C PHE A 82 9.20 11.43 -5.14
N PRO A 83 10.19 10.93 -5.91
CA PRO A 83 10.07 9.65 -6.62
C PRO A 83 9.86 8.45 -5.68
N VAL A 84 10.42 8.50 -4.46
CA VAL A 84 10.21 7.45 -3.45
C VAL A 84 8.77 7.46 -2.94
N THR A 85 8.20 8.64 -2.66
CA THR A 85 6.80 8.81 -2.28
C THR A 85 5.89 8.34 -3.39
N GLU A 86 6.16 8.76 -4.63
CA GLU A 86 5.39 8.36 -5.81
C GLU A 86 5.39 6.84 -5.99
N LYS A 87 6.56 6.21 -5.93
CA LYS A 87 6.68 4.75 -6.07
C LYS A 87 5.92 4.02 -4.97
N LEU A 88 6.07 4.43 -3.71
CA LEU A 88 5.34 3.84 -2.60
C LEU A 88 3.82 4.01 -2.82
N CYS A 89 3.41 5.23 -3.11
CA CYS A 89 2.01 5.60 -3.23
C CYS A 89 1.30 4.99 -4.43
N MET A 90 2.01 4.77 -5.55
CA MET A 90 1.41 4.34 -6.82
C MET A 90 1.64 2.86 -7.11
N GLU A 91 2.74 2.27 -6.65
CA GLU A 91 3.13 0.91 -7.08
C GLU A 91 3.27 -0.10 -5.95
N GLU A 92 3.72 0.30 -4.75
CA GLU A 92 4.20 -0.68 -3.75
C GLU A 92 3.30 -0.82 -2.51
N ALA A 93 2.67 0.23 -2.02
CA ALA A 93 1.94 0.16 -0.75
C ALA A 93 0.73 -0.78 -0.78
N VAL A 94 0.64 -1.65 0.22
CA VAL A 94 -0.51 -2.54 0.48
C VAL A 94 -0.85 -2.45 1.97
N TRP A 95 -2.08 -2.08 2.28
CA TRP A 95 -2.55 -1.88 3.65
C TRP A 95 -3.59 -2.92 4.04
N LEU A 96 -3.46 -3.44 5.25
CA LEU A 96 -4.57 -4.01 6.01
C LEU A 96 -4.96 -3.02 7.11
N LYS A 97 -6.26 -2.77 7.28
CA LYS A 97 -6.77 -1.93 8.37
C LYS A 97 -6.75 -2.69 9.69
N GLN A 98 -6.70 -1.97 10.81
CA GLN A 98 -6.60 -2.52 12.16
C GLN A 98 -7.66 -3.59 12.48
N ASN A 99 -8.84 -3.50 11.89
CA ASN A 99 -9.94 -4.45 12.13
C ASN A 99 -9.59 -5.89 11.69
N HIS A 100 -8.69 -6.07 10.72
CA HIS A 100 -8.18 -7.39 10.33
C HIS A 100 -7.34 -8.05 11.43
N LEU A 101 -6.88 -7.28 12.41
CA LEU A 101 -6.01 -7.74 13.50
C LEU A 101 -6.78 -8.01 14.80
N LEU A 102 -8.11 -7.84 14.79
CA LEU A 102 -8.97 -7.99 15.97
C LEU A 102 -9.72 -9.33 16.01
N GLY A 103 -9.45 -10.21 15.05
CA GLY A 103 -10.05 -11.55 14.98
C GLY A 103 -9.32 -12.57 15.84
N THR A 104 -9.77 -13.81 15.71
CA THR A 104 -9.14 -14.99 16.27
C THR A 104 -7.86 -15.35 15.50
N LYS A 105 -7.11 -16.32 16.04
CA LYS A 105 -5.95 -16.87 15.33
C LYS A 105 -6.34 -17.51 13.99
N ASP A 106 -7.53 -18.10 13.91
CA ASP A 106 -8.02 -18.73 12.69
C ASP A 106 -8.38 -17.69 11.63
N ASP A 107 -8.99 -16.56 12.02
CA ASP A 107 -9.22 -15.43 11.11
C ASP A 107 -7.89 -14.89 10.53
N ILE A 108 -6.84 -14.82 11.35
CA ILE A 108 -5.50 -14.42 10.90
C ILE A 108 -4.91 -15.47 9.94
N ASN A 109 -5.12 -16.76 10.20
CA ASN A 109 -4.68 -17.82 9.31
C ASN A 109 -5.38 -17.74 7.95
N ASP A 110 -6.67 -17.45 7.91
CA ASP A 110 -7.43 -17.28 6.66
C ASP A 110 -6.89 -16.12 5.83
N ILE A 111 -6.56 -14.99 6.47
CA ILE A 111 -5.88 -13.87 5.81
C ILE A 111 -4.55 -14.34 5.19
N ILE A 112 -3.72 -15.05 5.96
CA ILE A 112 -2.43 -15.56 5.47
C ILE A 112 -2.63 -16.53 4.29
N MET A 113 -3.64 -17.39 4.35
CA MET A 113 -3.96 -18.36 3.30
C MET A 113 -4.44 -17.67 2.02
N ALA A 114 -5.28 -16.65 2.11
CA ALA A 114 -5.69 -15.83 0.97
C ALA A 114 -4.47 -15.17 0.30
N PHE A 115 -3.60 -14.53 1.08
CA PHE A 115 -2.36 -13.93 0.58
C PHE A 115 -1.47 -14.96 -0.14
N LYS A 116 -1.28 -16.15 0.46
CA LYS A 116 -0.49 -17.24 -0.15
C LYS A 116 -1.12 -17.74 -1.44
N LYS A 117 -2.44 -17.95 -1.46
CA LYS A 117 -3.17 -18.44 -2.63
C LYS A 117 -3.03 -17.46 -3.78
N VAL A 118 -3.43 -16.20 -3.60
CA VAL A 118 -3.39 -15.17 -4.65
C VAL A 118 -1.96 -15.00 -5.18
N THR A 119 -0.97 -14.83 -4.30
CA THR A 119 0.43 -14.65 -4.73
C THR A 119 1.00 -15.88 -5.43
N THR A 120 0.58 -17.09 -5.08
CA THR A 120 0.98 -18.32 -5.77
C THR A 120 0.42 -18.36 -7.19
N VAL A 121 -0.87 -18.03 -7.36
CA VAL A 121 -1.50 -18.02 -8.68
C VAL A 121 -0.90 -16.92 -9.56
N MET A 122 -0.69 -15.70 -9.04
CA MET A 122 -0.01 -14.62 -9.78
C MET A 122 1.36 -15.02 -10.32
N LYS A 123 2.09 -15.90 -9.63
CA LYS A 123 3.39 -16.41 -10.07
C LYS A 123 3.26 -17.54 -11.09
N LYS A 124 2.31 -18.46 -10.90
CA LYS A 124 2.17 -19.68 -11.72
C LYS A 124 1.34 -19.48 -12.98
N ASP A 125 0.31 -18.65 -12.91
CA ASP A 125 -0.62 -18.33 -14.00
C ASP A 125 -0.93 -16.83 -13.99
N PRO A 126 0.00 -15.98 -14.47
CA PRO A 126 -0.20 -14.54 -14.50
C PRO A 126 -1.28 -14.09 -15.51
N SER A 127 -1.69 -14.96 -16.45
CA SER A 127 -2.57 -14.59 -17.56
C SER A 127 -3.99 -14.20 -17.14
N ILE A 128 -4.41 -14.62 -15.94
CA ILE A 128 -5.74 -14.36 -15.41
C ILE A 128 -5.84 -13.03 -14.61
N PHE A 129 -4.74 -12.26 -14.51
CA PHE A 129 -4.66 -11.00 -13.78
C PHE A 129 -4.53 -9.80 -14.73
#